data_AF-A0AAD3VRQ3-F1
#
_entry.id   AF-A0AAD3VRQ3-F1
#
_cell.length_a   1.000
_cell.length_b   1.000
_cell.length_c   1.000
_cell.angle_alpha   90.00
_cell.angle_beta   90.00
_cell.angle_gamma   90.00
#
_symmetry.space_group_name_H-M   'P 1'
#
loop_
_entity.id
_entity.type
_entity.pdbx_description
1 polymer ?
#
loop_
_entity_poly.entity_id
_entity_poly.type
_entity_poly.pdbx_seq_one_letter_code
_entity_poly.pdbx_strand_id
1 'polypeptide(L)'
;MTKAEQLQRRQEWEERLAAYHASGQSARAWCEANGAKLHQLRYRLERERTNSAGEPASTVWLKATVAADSMLRVRIGNAVIEVGRGFDPDLLAAVARSLVGAC
;
A
#
# COMPACT_ATOMS: atom_id res chain seq x y z
N MET A 1 32.99 -17.48 0.18
CA MET A 1 31.85 -18.32 -0.25
C MET A 1 31.91 -18.49 -1.75
N THR A 2 32.06 -19.72 -2.23
CA THR A 2 32.15 -20.03 -3.66
C THR A 2 30.76 -19.97 -4.32
N LYS A 3 30.69 -19.81 -5.65
CA LYS A 3 29.40 -19.80 -6.39
C LYS A 3 28.60 -21.10 -6.16
N ALA A 4 29.30 -22.23 -5.95
CA ALA A 4 28.68 -23.53 -5.71
C ALA A 4 27.92 -23.59 -4.38
N GLU A 5 28.51 -23.09 -3.28
CA GLU A 5 27.85 -23.05 -1.97
C GLU A 5 26.60 -22.16 -1.96
N GLN A 6 26.61 -21.08 -2.75
CA GLN A 6 25.45 -20.21 -2.91
C GLN A 6 24.32 -20.88 -3.70
N LEU A 7 24.66 -21.73 -4.68
CA LEU A 7 23.68 -22.48 -5.45
C LEU A 7 23.02 -23.56 -4.58
N GLN A 8 23.79 -24.31 -3.81
CA GLN A 8 23.25 -25.34 -2.90
C GLN A 8 22.28 -24.73 -1.88
N ARG A 9 22.69 -23.65 -1.21
CA ARG A 9 21.78 -22.94 -0.29
C ARG A 9 20.56 -22.35 -0.98
N ARG A 10 20.59 -22.10 -2.29
CA ARG A 10 19.39 -21.64 -2.99
C ARG A 10 18.43 -22.81 -3.21
N GLN A 11 18.92 -23.95 -3.68
CA GLN A 11 18.13 -25.16 -3.90
C GLN A 11 17.47 -25.66 -2.61
N GLU A 12 18.23 -25.76 -1.51
CA GLU A 12 17.71 -26.16 -0.20
C GLU A 12 16.55 -25.25 0.27
N TRP A 13 16.64 -23.95 -0.02
CA TRP A 13 15.60 -23.01 0.35
C TRP A 13 14.40 -23.03 -0.59
N GLU A 14 14.60 -23.32 -1.88
CA GLU A 14 13.52 -23.53 -2.83
C GLU A 14 12.67 -24.75 -2.46
N GLU A 15 13.31 -25.86 -2.10
CA GLU A 15 12.61 -27.07 -1.61
C GLU A 15 11.81 -26.79 -0.33
N ARG A 16 12.41 -26.05 0.60
CA ARG A 16 11.75 -25.64 1.85
C ARG A 16 10.53 -24.75 1.61
N LEU A 17 10.63 -23.80 0.68
CA LEU A 17 9.51 -22.93 0.32
C LEU A 17 8.41 -23.72 -0.37
N ALA A 18 8.75 -24.64 -1.28
CA ALA A 18 7.78 -25.54 -1.90
C ALA A 18 7.03 -26.40 -0.86
N ALA A 19 7.76 -26.97 0.11
CA ALA A 19 7.17 -27.71 1.22
C ALA A 19 6.29 -26.83 2.12
N TYR A 20 6.69 -25.58 2.37
CA TYR A 20 5.87 -24.60 3.11
C TYR A 20 4.56 -24.30 2.37
N HIS A 21 4.62 -23.99 1.08
CA HIS A 21 3.44 -23.71 0.26
C HIS A 21 2.50 -24.91 0.18
N ALA A 22 3.03 -26.13 0.04
CA ALA A 22 2.24 -27.36 0.04
C ALA A 22 1.60 -27.66 1.40
N SER A 23 2.21 -27.23 2.50
CA SER A 23 1.72 -27.51 3.85
C SER A 23 0.44 -26.76 4.22
N GLY A 24 0.20 -25.58 3.62
CA GLY A 24 -0.91 -24.68 3.99
C GLY A 24 -0.84 -24.15 5.44
N GLN A 25 0.26 -24.40 6.16
CA GLN A 25 0.41 -24.00 7.55
C GLN A 25 0.80 -22.53 7.68
N SER A 26 0.55 -21.94 8.85
CA SER A 26 1.13 -20.64 9.17
C SER A 26 2.65 -20.73 9.25
N ALA A 27 3.35 -19.65 8.89
CA ALA A 27 4.82 -19.59 8.95
C ALA A 27 5.39 -19.99 10.32
N ARG A 28 4.68 -19.67 11.41
CA ARG A 28 5.11 -20.05 12.76
C ARG A 28 5.01 -21.55 13.00
N ALA A 29 3.86 -22.15 12.70
CA ALA A 29 3.63 -23.59 12.88
C ALA A 29 4.59 -24.42 12.02
N TRP A 30 4.82 -23.99 10.78
CA TRP A 30 5.75 -24.67 9.88
C TRP A 30 7.20 -24.58 10.36
N CYS A 31 7.61 -23.40 10.87
CA CYS A 31 8.94 -23.22 11.46
C CYS A 31 9.16 -24.08 12.71
N GLU A 32 8.14 -24.20 13.57
CA GLU A 32 8.18 -25.05 14.76
C GLU A 32 8.31 -26.54 14.38
N ALA A 33 7.59 -27.00 13.35
CA ALA A 33 7.65 -28.40 12.89
C ALA A 33 8.94 -28.76 12.12
N ASN A 34 9.51 -27.82 11.37
CA ASN A 34 10.65 -28.08 10.45
C ASN A 34 11.99 -27.53 10.98
N GLY A 35 12.02 -26.99 12.20
CA GLY A 35 13.24 -26.43 12.80
C GLY A 35 13.80 -25.20 12.05
N ALA A 36 12.96 -24.51 11.26
CA ALA A 36 13.37 -23.37 10.47
C ALA A 36 13.26 -22.06 11.27
N LYS A 37 14.16 -21.11 11.02
CA LYS A 37 14.10 -19.79 11.67
C LYS A 37 13.03 -18.91 11.01
N LEU A 38 12.04 -18.46 11.80
CA LEU A 38 10.90 -17.67 11.30
C LEU A 38 11.31 -16.41 10.51
N HIS A 39 12.35 -15.69 10.95
CA HIS A 39 12.81 -14.50 10.25
C HIS A 39 13.39 -14.81 8.86
N GLN A 40 14.05 -15.96 8.69
CA GLN A 40 14.62 -16.37 7.39
C GLN A 40 13.51 -16.74 6.41
N LEU A 41 12.50 -17.47 6.88
CA LEU A 41 11.33 -17.82 6.09
C LEU A 41 10.57 -16.56 5.66
N ARG A 42 10.29 -15.64 6.59
CA ARG A 42 9.62 -14.36 6.28
C ARG A 42 10.40 -13.52 5.28
N TYR A 43 11.72 -13.40 5.46
CA TYR A 43 12.57 -12.67 4.54
C TYR A 43 12.53 -13.26 3.11
N ARG A 44 12.55 -14.59 3.00
CA ARG A 44 12.45 -15.28 1.71
C ARG A 44 11.09 -15.06 1.04
N LEU A 45 10.00 -15.22 1.77
CA LEU A 45 8.63 -14.99 1.28
C LEU A 45 8.44 -13.54 0.81
N GLU A 46 8.97 -12.57 1.54
CA GLU A 46 8.90 -11.16 1.14
C GLU A 46 9.69 -10.91 -0.14
N ARG A 47 10.89 -11.50 -0.25
CA ARG A 47 11.71 -11.38 -1.46
C ARG A 47 11.06 -12.04 -2.69
N GLU A 48 10.34 -13.15 -2.51
CA GLU A 48 9.52 -13.74 -3.57
C GLU A 48 8.41 -12.78 -4.00
N ARG A 49 7.69 -12.17 -3.06
CA ARG A 49 6.68 -11.16 -3.38
C ARG A 49 7.25 -9.97 -4.14
N THR A 50 8.39 -9.44 -3.70
CA THR A 50 9.05 -8.31 -4.37
C THR A 50 9.54 -8.70 -5.77
N ASN A 51 10.09 -9.90 -5.96
CA ASN A 51 10.52 -10.37 -7.28
C ASN A 51 9.34 -10.68 -8.21
N SER A 52 8.22 -11.18 -7.68
CA SER A 52 7.00 -11.44 -8.46
C SER A 52 6.21 -10.17 -8.78
N ALA A 53 6.39 -9.10 -8.02
CA ALA A 53 5.69 -7.82 -8.20
C ALA A 53 6.19 -7.00 -9.42
N GLY A 54 7.11 -7.55 -10.23
CA GLY A 54 7.89 -6.73 -11.16
C GLY A 54 8.85 -5.84 -10.37
N GLU A 55 9.79 -5.20 -11.07
CA GLU A 55 10.75 -4.27 -10.47
C GLU A 55 10.10 -3.43 -9.36
N PRO A 56 10.75 -3.26 -8.18
CA PRO A 56 10.18 -2.41 -7.15
C PRO A 56 9.89 -1.09 -7.84
N ALA A 57 8.60 -0.72 -7.91
CA ALA A 57 8.19 0.54 -8.50
C ALA A 57 9.10 1.58 -7.84
N SER A 58 10.05 2.09 -8.63
CA SER A 58 11.07 3.02 -8.16
C SER A 58 10.33 4.00 -7.29
N THR A 59 10.72 4.14 -6.02
CA THR A 59 10.02 5.04 -5.11
C THR A 59 10.18 6.45 -5.68
N VAL A 60 9.26 6.85 -6.54
CA VAL A 60 9.22 8.15 -7.18
C VAL A 60 8.72 9.08 -6.09
N TRP A 61 9.67 9.76 -5.46
CA TRP A 61 9.38 10.86 -4.56
C TRP A 61 8.77 11.99 -5.38
N LEU A 62 7.44 12.00 -5.48
CA LEU A 62 6.69 13.11 -6.02
C LEU A 62 6.81 14.28 -5.05
N LYS A 63 7.27 15.42 -5.56
CA LYS A 63 7.30 16.68 -4.83
C LYS A 63 5.85 17.09 -4.51
N ALA A 64 5.40 16.80 -3.30
CA ALA A 64 4.11 17.26 -2.80
C ALA A 64 4.25 18.74 -2.43
N THR A 65 3.76 19.63 -3.29
CA THR A 65 3.52 21.01 -2.91
C THR A 65 2.29 21.01 -2.01
N VAL A 66 2.47 21.17 -0.71
CA VAL A 66 1.37 21.42 0.22
C VAL A 66 0.94 22.87 -0.02
N ALA A 67 0.01 23.06 -0.96
CA ALA A 67 -0.71 24.31 -1.06
C ALA A 67 -1.58 24.42 0.20
N ALA A 68 -1.16 25.25 1.15
CA ALA A 68 -1.99 25.64 2.28
C ALA A 68 -3.07 26.63 1.81
N ASP A 69 -3.85 26.24 0.79
CA ASP A 69 -5.08 26.94 0.48
C ASP A 69 -6.09 26.50 1.51
N SER A 70 -6.32 27.36 2.51
CA SER A 70 -7.38 27.20 3.47
C SER A 70 -8.72 27.45 2.76
N MET A 71 -9.14 26.47 1.97
CA MET A 71 -10.37 26.47 1.20
C MET A 71 -11.44 25.70 1.99
N LEU A 72 -12.60 26.31 2.18
CA LEU A 72 -13.72 25.68 2.85
C LEU A 72 -14.50 24.83 1.84
N ARG A 73 -14.54 23.52 2.05
CA ARG A 73 -15.33 22.61 1.21
C ARG A 73 -16.69 22.36 1.86
N VAL A 74 -17.76 22.74 1.19
CA VAL A 74 -19.16 22.56 1.63
C VAL A 74 -19.83 21.51 0.75
N ARG A 75 -20.46 20.50 1.36
CA ARG A 75 -21.19 19.45 0.63
C ARG A 75 -22.69 19.57 0.89
N ILE A 76 -23.48 19.69 -0.17
CA ILE A 76 -24.95 19.74 -0.13
C ILE A 76 -25.47 18.62 -1.02
N GLY A 77 -25.99 17.54 -0.44
CA GLY A 77 -26.36 16.33 -1.18
C GLY A 77 -25.18 15.74 -1.96
N ASN A 78 -25.33 15.68 -3.29
CA ASN A 78 -24.30 15.24 -4.23
C ASN A 78 -23.43 16.39 -4.77
N ALA A 79 -23.75 17.64 -4.46
CA ALA A 79 -22.97 18.81 -4.87
C ALA A 79 -21.87 19.12 -3.86
N VAL A 80 -20.68 19.49 -4.38
CA VAL A 80 -19.53 19.94 -3.60
C VAL A 80 -19.17 21.35 -4.05
N ILE A 81 -19.13 22.29 -3.11
CA ILE A 81 -18.72 23.68 -3.33
C ILE A 81 -17.40 23.90 -2.62
N GLU A 82 -16.41 24.42 -3.33
CA GLU A 82 -15.15 24.82 -2.75
C GLU A 82 -15.10 26.36 -2.65
N VAL A 83 -14.83 26.87 -1.45
CA VAL A 83 -14.88 28.30 -1.13
C VAL A 83 -13.50 28.77 -0.72
N GLY A 84 -12.87 29.59 -1.57
CA GLY A 84 -11.57 30.22 -1.30
C GLY A 84 -11.67 31.49 -0.45
N ARG A 85 -10.52 32.08 -0.11
CA ARG A 85 -10.46 33.38 0.58
C ARG A 85 -10.94 34.50 -0.35
N GLY A 86 -11.68 35.48 0.19
CA GLY A 86 -12.21 36.61 -0.59
C GLY A 86 -13.48 36.30 -1.39
N PHE A 87 -14.17 35.20 -1.04
CA PHE A 87 -15.45 34.87 -1.66
C PHE A 87 -16.54 35.88 -1.27
N ASP A 88 -17.53 36.02 -2.15
CA ASP A 88 -18.74 36.81 -1.91
C ASP A 88 -19.74 35.99 -1.06
N PRO A 89 -20.05 36.42 0.18
CA PRO A 89 -20.99 35.71 1.05
C PRO A 89 -22.41 35.65 0.51
N ASP A 90 -22.87 36.70 -0.18
CA ASP A 90 -24.24 36.78 -0.71
C ASP A 90 -24.42 35.82 -1.88
N LEU A 91 -23.39 35.73 -2.74
CA LEU A 91 -23.35 34.76 -3.83
C LEU A 91 -23.33 33.32 -3.30
N LEU A 92 -22.50 33.02 -2.30
CA LEU A 92 -22.44 31.67 -1.71
C LEU A 92 -23.79 31.28 -1.10
N ALA A 93 -24.45 32.20 -0.39
CA ALA A 93 -25.76 31.97 0.19
C ALA A 93 -26.84 31.76 -0.88
N ALA A 94 -26.80 32.49 -1.99
CA ALA A 94 -27.72 32.30 -3.11
C ALA A 94 -27.56 30.91 -3.75
N VAL A 95 -26.31 30.49 -4.02
CA VAL A 95 -26.01 29.16 -4.58
C VAL A 95 -26.45 28.05 -3.63
N ALA A 96 -26.14 28.17 -2.33
CA ALA A 96 -26.53 27.18 -1.33
C ALA A 96 -28.06 27.02 -1.26
N ARG A 97 -28.82 28.13 -1.27
CA ARG A 97 -30.30 28.10 -1.27
C ARG A 97 -30.87 27.42 -2.51
N SER A 98 -30.33 27.71 -3.70
CA SER A 98 -30.77 27.08 -4.94
C SER A 98 -30.53 25.57 -4.94
N LEU A 99 -29.40 25.11 -4.39
CA LEU A 99 -29.08 23.68 -4.30
C LEU A 99 -29.94 22.95 -3.27
N VAL A 100 -30.31 23.60 -2.16
CA VAL A 100 -31.26 23.05 -1.18
C VAL A 100 -32.66 22.89 -1.79
N GLY A 101 -33.08 23.79 -2.70
CA GLY A 101 -34.36 23.66 -3.40
C GLY A 101 -34.39 22.62 -4.52
N ALA A 102 -33.23 22.14 -4.97
CA ALA A 102 -33.07 21.22 -6.08
C ALA A 102 -32.71 19.77 -5.66
N CYS A 103 -32.45 19.55 -4.37
CA CYS A 103 -32.21 18.24 -3.75
C CYS A 103 -33.42 17.83 -2.90
#